data_AF-A0A821Z162-F1
#
_entry.id   AF-A0A821Z162-F1
#
_cell.length_a   1.000
_cell.length_b   1.000
_cell.length_c   1.000
_cell.angle_alpha   90.00
_cell.angle_beta   90.00
_cell.angle_gamma   90.00
#
_symmetry.space_group_name_H-M   'P 1'
#
loop_
_entity.id
_entity.type
_entity.pdbx_description
1 polymer ?
#
loop_
_entity_poly.entity_id
_entity_poly.type
_entity_poly.pdbx_seq_one_letter_code
_entity_poly.pdbx_strand_id
1 'polypeptide(L)'
;MLLNRFDKRRLPDPFERVDTPFDKNRFNFNKIKDEEILFSLDDEQQTDKHLVIINNSPVRPYQVLLVPNRQLEQSQILTVDCILFGLRVVASSAYPFMYVGFNSLCGYASVNHLHLHGIYMPNRLYIQTVKCSPFHVNSNCYLFDLFDVQGFAFEIKHVDEFDKIAQRINTVTNYLVSSDVAHNMTIMKGDSFSSSQPALRVFVWLRQSNIGAKTFHQWNIGCLELSGYTFLQ
;
A
#
# COMPACT_ATOMS: atom_id res chain seq x y z
N MET A 1 -12.15 18.58 -16.81
CA MET A 1 -11.55 17.32 -17.31
C MET A 1 -11.52 16.18 -16.28
N LEU A 2 -11.51 16.45 -14.96
CA LEU A 2 -11.53 15.41 -13.90
C LEU A 2 -12.91 14.80 -13.59
N LEU A 3 -14.00 15.57 -13.75
CA LEU A 3 -15.38 15.15 -13.40
C LEU A 3 -15.87 13.89 -14.16
N ASN A 4 -15.41 13.68 -15.40
CA ASN A 4 -15.88 12.58 -16.25
C ASN A 4 -15.16 11.23 -15.99
N ARG A 5 -14.19 11.19 -15.06
CA ARG A 5 -13.43 9.96 -14.75
C ARG A 5 -14.09 9.07 -13.70
N PHE A 6 -14.87 9.65 -12.80
CA PHE A 6 -15.62 8.87 -11.80
C PHE A 6 -16.72 8.04 -12.47
N ASP A 7 -17.45 8.62 -13.43
CA ASP A 7 -18.56 7.95 -14.13
C ASP A 7 -18.11 6.86 -15.11
N LYS A 8 -16.85 6.92 -15.57
CA LYS A 8 -16.25 5.95 -16.51
C LYS A 8 -15.36 4.92 -15.82
N ARG A 9 -15.46 4.81 -14.49
CA ARG A 9 -14.62 3.90 -13.71
C ARG A 9 -14.92 2.45 -14.10
N ARG A 10 -13.86 1.69 -14.41
CA ARG A 10 -13.95 0.24 -14.64
C ARG A 10 -14.55 -0.44 -13.42
N LEU A 11 -15.46 -1.40 -13.63
CA LEU A 11 -15.91 -2.29 -12.57
C LEU A 11 -14.70 -3.04 -11.99
N PRO A 12 -14.56 -3.10 -10.65
CA PRO A 12 -13.52 -3.91 -10.02
C PRO A 12 -13.67 -5.38 -10.41
N ASP A 13 -12.55 -6.06 -10.63
CA ASP A 13 -12.58 -7.51 -10.85
C ASP A 13 -13.08 -8.19 -9.56
N PRO A 14 -13.92 -9.23 -9.66
CA PRO A 14 -14.23 -10.07 -8.53
C PRO A 14 -13.01 -10.92 -8.18
N PHE A 15 -12.67 -10.95 -6.89
CA PHE A 15 -11.63 -11.81 -6.33
C PHE A 15 -12.24 -12.70 -5.25
N GLU A 16 -11.88 -13.97 -5.26
CA GLU A 16 -12.32 -14.94 -4.26
C GLU A 16 -11.22 -15.28 -3.26
N ARG A 17 -9.96 -15.16 -3.67
CA ARG A 17 -8.78 -15.48 -2.87
C ARG A 17 -7.73 -14.40 -2.94
N VAL A 18 -6.98 -14.24 -1.85
CA VAL A 18 -5.88 -13.28 -1.75
C VAL A 18 -4.74 -13.61 -2.72
N ASP A 19 -4.52 -14.91 -2.97
CA ASP A 19 -3.43 -15.46 -3.78
C ASP A 19 -3.79 -15.65 -5.27
N THR A 20 -4.89 -15.06 -5.74
CA THR A 20 -5.35 -15.21 -7.13
C THR A 20 -4.20 -14.85 -8.12
N PRO A 21 -3.83 -15.76 -9.05
CA PRO A 21 -2.74 -15.51 -9.99
C PRO A 21 -3.02 -14.33 -10.94
N PHE A 22 -1.95 -13.66 -11.36
CA PHE A 22 -2.01 -12.64 -12.41
C PHE A 22 -2.64 -13.21 -13.68
N ASP A 23 -3.49 -12.40 -14.33
CA ASP A 23 -4.15 -12.75 -15.59
C ASP A 23 -3.90 -11.65 -16.63
N LYS A 24 -3.06 -11.97 -17.62
CA LYS A 24 -2.74 -11.06 -18.74
C LYS A 24 -3.96 -10.65 -19.56
N ASN A 25 -5.05 -11.42 -19.54
CA ASN A 25 -6.27 -11.12 -20.29
C ASN A 25 -7.12 -10.06 -19.58
N ARG A 26 -7.07 -10.00 -18.25
CA ARG A 26 -7.72 -8.93 -17.46
C ARG A 26 -6.97 -7.61 -17.56
N PHE A 27 -7.57 -6.53 -17.05
CA PHE A 27 -6.89 -5.24 -17.00
C PHE A 27 -5.60 -5.34 -16.18
N ASN A 28 -4.52 -4.75 -16.69
CA ASN A 28 -3.23 -4.71 -16.02
C ASN A 28 -2.42 -3.48 -16.51
N PHE A 29 -1.38 -3.09 -15.77
CA PHE A 29 -0.61 -1.89 -16.08
C PHE A 29 0.27 -1.97 -17.34
N ASN A 30 0.33 -3.10 -18.05
CA ASN A 30 0.92 -3.15 -19.40
C ASN A 30 -0.07 -2.65 -20.48
N LYS A 31 -1.33 -2.38 -20.12
CA LYS A 31 -2.40 -1.90 -21.02
C LYS A 31 -2.75 -0.41 -20.86
N ILE A 32 -2.05 0.31 -19.98
CA ILE A 32 -2.24 1.76 -19.82
C ILE A 32 -1.66 2.50 -21.01
N LYS A 33 -2.12 3.74 -21.23
CA LYS A 33 -1.52 4.60 -22.22
C LYS A 33 -0.25 5.25 -21.70
N ASP A 34 0.65 5.62 -22.59
CA ASP A 34 1.92 6.27 -22.20
C ASP A 34 1.68 7.62 -21.53
N GLU A 35 0.60 8.33 -21.84
CA GLU A 35 0.26 9.59 -21.17
C GLU A 35 -0.18 9.42 -19.70
N GLU A 36 -0.44 8.19 -19.26
CA GLU A 36 -0.70 7.88 -17.86
C GLU A 36 0.61 7.72 -17.05
N ILE A 37 1.77 7.60 -17.72
CA ILE A 37 3.07 7.46 -17.07
C ILE A 37 3.62 8.86 -16.75
N LEU A 38 3.91 9.12 -15.47
CA LEU A 38 4.51 10.37 -15.04
C LEU A 38 6.03 10.34 -15.18
N PHE A 39 6.66 9.29 -14.63
CA PHE A 39 8.11 9.07 -14.70
C PHE A 39 8.47 7.64 -14.25
N SER A 40 9.67 7.17 -14.59
CA SER A 40 10.29 5.98 -14.02
C SER A 40 11.15 6.34 -12.80
N LEU A 41 11.23 5.41 -11.86
CA LEU A 41 12.21 5.42 -10.78
C LEU A 41 13.10 4.20 -10.99
N ASP A 42 14.25 4.45 -11.59
CA ASP A 42 15.23 3.41 -11.88
C ASP A 42 16.20 3.27 -10.70
N ASP A 43 16.61 2.05 -10.39
CA ASP A 43 17.73 1.83 -9.48
C ASP A 43 19.06 2.24 -10.14
N GLU A 44 20.14 2.34 -9.37
CA GLU A 44 21.45 2.76 -9.90
C GLU A 44 21.94 1.87 -11.05
N GLN A 45 21.48 0.62 -11.10
CA GLN A 45 21.82 -0.36 -12.12
C GLN A 45 20.87 -0.32 -13.33
N GLN A 46 19.81 0.51 -13.30
CA GLN A 46 18.75 0.63 -14.31
C GLN A 46 18.07 -0.70 -14.66
N THR A 47 18.12 -1.65 -13.73
CA THR A 47 17.54 -2.98 -13.90
C THR A 47 16.07 -3.01 -13.51
N ASP A 48 15.67 -2.18 -12.55
CA ASP A 48 14.30 -2.09 -12.07
C ASP A 48 13.57 -0.88 -12.65
N LYS A 49 12.66 -1.12 -13.59
CA LYS A 49 11.79 -0.09 -14.17
C LYS A 49 10.54 0.09 -13.33
N HIS A 50 10.68 0.65 -12.13
CA HIS A 50 9.52 1.04 -11.35
C HIS A 50 8.86 2.27 -11.98
N LEU A 51 7.53 2.29 -12.06
CA LEU A 51 6.79 3.40 -12.66
C LEU A 51 5.99 4.16 -11.61
N VAL A 52 5.93 5.48 -11.77
CA VAL A 52 4.95 6.34 -11.13
C VAL A 52 3.95 6.75 -12.20
N ILE A 53 2.68 6.38 -12.00
CA ILE A 53 1.61 6.61 -12.98
C ILE A 53 0.45 7.38 -12.36
N ILE A 54 -0.31 8.07 -13.20
CA ILE A 54 -1.56 8.73 -12.81
C ILE A 54 -2.56 7.67 -12.36
N ASN A 55 -3.16 7.84 -11.19
CA ASN A 55 -4.34 7.06 -10.86
C ASN A 55 -5.52 7.57 -11.69
N ASN A 56 -5.90 6.83 -12.73
CA ASN A 56 -6.98 7.21 -13.65
C ASN A 56 -8.40 7.08 -13.04
N SER A 57 -8.50 6.54 -11.83
CA SER A 57 -9.71 6.59 -11.00
C SER A 57 -9.37 7.08 -9.61
N PRO A 58 -8.86 8.32 -9.51
CA PRO A 58 -8.36 8.84 -8.26
C PRO A 58 -9.52 9.08 -7.31
N VAL A 59 -9.35 8.65 -6.06
CA VAL A 59 -10.30 8.98 -5.00
C VAL A 59 -10.19 10.46 -4.63
N ARG A 60 -8.99 11.05 -4.80
CA ARG A 60 -8.71 12.49 -4.64
C ARG A 60 -7.69 12.98 -5.67
N PRO A 61 -7.67 14.29 -5.99
CA PRO A 61 -6.62 14.88 -6.81
C PRO A 61 -5.22 14.46 -6.35
N TYR A 62 -4.31 14.32 -7.31
CA TYR A 62 -2.88 14.04 -7.08
C TYR A 62 -2.54 12.65 -6.51
N GLN A 63 -3.49 11.71 -6.51
CA GLN A 63 -3.17 10.30 -6.28
C GLN A 63 -2.39 9.71 -7.45
N VAL A 64 -1.30 9.02 -7.12
CA VAL A 64 -0.50 8.25 -8.06
C VAL A 64 -0.57 6.78 -7.72
N LEU A 65 -0.23 5.93 -8.68
CA LEU A 65 0.09 4.53 -8.42
C LEU A 65 1.59 4.34 -8.60
N LEU A 66 2.19 3.57 -7.69
CA LEU A 66 3.57 3.13 -7.77
C LEU A 66 3.53 1.68 -8.25
N VAL A 67 4.08 1.40 -9.41
CA VAL A 67 4.01 0.09 -10.06
C VAL A 67 5.41 -0.50 -10.11
N PRO A 68 5.76 -1.45 -9.21
CA PRO A 68 7.05 -2.12 -9.27
C PRO A 68 7.15 -2.93 -10.55
N ASN A 69 8.23 -2.74 -11.32
CA ASN A 69 8.59 -3.48 -12.54
C ASN A 69 7.43 -4.25 -13.20
N ARG A 70 6.54 -3.52 -13.90
CA ARG A 70 5.30 -4.06 -14.49
C ARG A 70 5.51 -5.21 -15.48
N GLN A 71 6.73 -5.40 -15.97
CA GLN A 71 7.09 -6.49 -16.89
C GLN A 71 7.20 -7.84 -16.18
N LEU A 72 7.35 -7.85 -14.85
CA LEU A 72 7.35 -9.09 -14.06
C LEU A 72 5.96 -9.70 -13.91
N GLU A 73 4.90 -8.98 -14.31
CA GLU A 73 3.51 -9.47 -14.31
C GLU A 73 3.09 -10.11 -12.98
N GLN A 74 3.54 -9.50 -11.87
CA GLN A 74 3.32 -10.04 -10.54
C GLN A 74 1.87 -9.81 -10.09
N SER A 75 1.28 -10.83 -9.45
CA SER A 75 0.01 -10.70 -8.73
C SER A 75 0.08 -9.59 -7.67
N GLN A 76 -1.08 -9.09 -7.24
CA GLN A 76 -1.21 -8.09 -6.18
C GLN A 76 -0.89 -8.67 -4.79
N ILE A 77 0.37 -9.09 -4.61
CA ILE A 77 0.97 -9.67 -3.40
C ILE A 77 2.25 -8.90 -3.11
N LEU A 78 2.43 -8.45 -1.87
CA LEU A 78 3.64 -7.71 -1.48
C LEU A 78 4.89 -8.58 -1.61
N THR A 79 5.87 -8.10 -2.38
CA THR A 79 7.24 -8.63 -2.44
C THR A 79 8.18 -7.75 -1.63
N VAL A 80 9.38 -8.25 -1.32
CA VAL A 80 10.42 -7.43 -0.65
C VAL A 80 10.73 -6.18 -1.48
N ASP A 81 10.92 -6.32 -2.79
CA ASP A 81 11.23 -5.19 -3.69
C ASP A 81 10.11 -4.15 -3.72
N CYS A 82 8.85 -4.59 -3.71
CA CYS A 82 7.69 -3.70 -3.63
C CYS A 82 7.66 -2.91 -2.31
N ILE A 83 7.93 -3.58 -1.18
CA ILE A 83 8.00 -2.93 0.13
C ILE A 83 9.15 -1.92 0.17
N LEU A 84 10.33 -2.30 -0.33
CA LEU A 84 11.49 -1.41 -0.44
C LEU A 84 11.19 -0.19 -1.31
N PHE A 85 10.51 -0.40 -2.45
CA PHE A 85 10.11 0.69 -3.32
C PHE A 85 9.20 1.69 -2.60
N GLY A 86 8.19 1.21 -1.87
CA GLY A 86 7.33 2.06 -1.04
C GLY A 86 8.09 2.80 0.07
N LEU A 87 9.00 2.11 0.77
CA LEU A 87 9.85 2.71 1.81
C LEU A 87 10.72 3.85 1.26
N ARG A 88 11.40 3.60 0.12
CA ARG A 88 12.25 4.58 -0.56
C ARG A 88 11.45 5.80 -0.99
N VAL A 89 10.27 5.61 -1.60
CA VAL A 89 9.40 6.72 -2.01
C VAL A 89 9.00 7.62 -0.82
N VAL A 90 8.60 7.03 0.30
CA VAL A 90 8.26 7.82 1.51
C VAL A 90 9.49 8.50 2.08
N ALA A 91 10.61 7.80 2.19
CA ALA A 91 11.86 8.34 2.74
C ALA A 91 12.36 9.56 1.95
N SER A 92 12.37 9.45 0.62
CA SER A 92 12.85 10.48 -0.31
C SER A 92 11.96 11.71 -0.39
N SER A 93 10.71 11.65 0.08
CA SER A 93 9.85 12.83 0.10
C SER A 93 10.37 13.88 1.09
N ALA A 94 10.54 15.13 0.67
CA ALA A 94 10.93 16.21 1.57
C ALA A 94 9.87 16.56 2.62
N TYR A 95 8.61 16.17 2.41
CA TYR A 95 7.49 16.52 3.30
C TYR A 95 7.05 15.31 4.15
N PRO A 96 6.60 15.53 5.39
CA PRO A 96 6.18 14.45 6.30
C PRO A 96 4.81 13.84 5.93
N PHE A 97 4.22 14.27 4.82
CA PHE A 97 2.84 14.01 4.43
C PHE A 97 2.72 13.06 3.25
N MET A 98 3.81 12.41 2.83
CA MET A 98 3.75 11.35 1.82
C MET A 98 3.33 10.03 2.48
N TYR A 99 2.28 9.43 1.94
CA TYR A 99 1.78 8.13 2.34
C TYR A 99 1.79 7.19 1.16
N VAL A 100 2.22 5.95 1.42
CA VAL A 100 2.17 4.87 0.45
C VAL A 100 1.30 3.75 1.02
N GLY A 101 0.27 3.35 0.27
CA GLY A 101 -0.72 2.36 0.69
C GLY A 101 -0.73 1.13 -0.22
N PHE A 102 -1.04 -0.02 0.34
CA PHE A 102 -1.29 -1.27 -0.40
C PHE A 102 -2.64 -1.84 0.03
N ASN A 103 -3.36 -2.37 -0.95
CA ASN A 103 -4.53 -3.18 -0.74
C ASN A 103 -4.27 -4.55 -1.39
N SER A 104 -4.41 -5.63 -0.63
CA SER A 104 -4.39 -6.99 -1.19
C SER A 104 -5.67 -7.29 -1.96
N LEU A 105 -5.65 -8.35 -2.78
CA LEU A 105 -6.90 -8.96 -3.26
C LEU A 105 -7.76 -9.38 -2.07
N CYS A 106 -9.09 -9.25 -2.19
CA CYS A 106 -10.06 -9.37 -1.09
C CYS A 106 -9.90 -8.35 0.06
N GLY A 107 -8.78 -7.64 0.16
CA GLY A 107 -8.52 -6.48 1.03
C GLY A 107 -8.76 -5.14 0.35
N TYR A 108 -9.72 -5.11 -0.57
CA TYR A 108 -10.05 -3.95 -1.40
C TYR A 108 -8.97 -3.52 -2.43
N ALA A 109 -8.20 -4.43 -3.03
CA ALA A 109 -7.61 -4.15 -4.34
C ALA A 109 -8.69 -4.07 -5.43
N SER A 110 -8.40 -3.40 -6.56
CA SER A 110 -9.32 -3.35 -7.72
C SER A 110 -8.68 -3.86 -9.02
N VAL A 111 -7.38 -4.17 -8.99
CA VAL A 111 -6.58 -4.63 -10.12
C VAL A 111 -5.65 -5.71 -9.59
N ASN A 112 -5.53 -6.83 -10.31
CA ASN A 112 -4.54 -7.87 -10.00
C ASN A 112 -3.28 -7.69 -10.85
N HIS A 113 -2.48 -6.70 -10.49
CA HIS A 113 -1.13 -6.46 -10.97
C HIS A 113 -0.46 -5.63 -9.90
N LEU A 114 0.66 -6.08 -9.34
CA LEU A 114 1.34 -5.47 -8.20
C LEU A 114 1.47 -3.95 -8.32
N HIS A 115 0.86 -3.23 -7.37
CA HIS A 115 0.95 -1.78 -7.26
C HIS A 115 0.71 -1.30 -5.83
N LEU A 116 1.23 -0.11 -5.54
CA LEU A 116 0.95 0.69 -4.35
C LEU A 116 0.23 1.98 -4.76
N HIS A 117 -0.47 2.59 -3.81
CA HIS A 117 -1.05 3.92 -3.93
C HIS A 117 -0.10 4.92 -3.30
N GLY A 118 0.16 6.05 -3.96
CA GLY A 118 0.89 7.18 -3.39
C GLY A 118 -0.02 8.41 -3.26
N ILE A 119 0.03 9.09 -2.13
CA ILE A 119 -0.73 10.33 -1.90
C ILE A 119 -0.02 11.25 -0.90
N TYR A 120 -0.10 12.56 -1.15
CA TYR A 120 0.18 13.57 -0.13
C TYR A 120 -1.09 13.92 0.65
N MET A 121 -1.07 13.71 1.97
CA MET A 121 -2.17 14.07 2.87
C MET A 121 -1.70 15.13 3.86
N PRO A 122 -2.09 16.41 3.68
CA PRO A 122 -1.53 17.54 4.43
C PRO A 122 -1.99 17.62 5.90
N ASN A 123 -2.69 16.60 6.40
CA ASN A 123 -3.15 16.51 7.78
C ASN A 123 -2.33 15.48 8.54
N ARG A 124 -1.95 15.82 9.77
CA ARG A 124 -1.30 14.85 10.65
C ARG A 124 -2.34 13.80 11.09
N LEU A 125 -2.12 12.54 10.74
CA LEU A 125 -3.01 11.44 11.12
C LEU A 125 -2.61 10.85 12.47
N TYR A 126 -3.58 10.33 13.23
CA TYR A 126 -3.33 9.73 14.55
C TYR A 126 -2.29 8.60 14.50
N ILE A 127 -2.31 7.81 13.42
CA ILE A 127 -1.38 6.70 13.22
C ILE A 127 0.09 7.15 13.09
N GLN A 128 0.36 8.43 12.85
CA GLN A 128 1.73 8.96 12.82
C GLN A 128 2.33 9.12 14.22
N THR A 129 1.51 9.14 15.27
CA THR A 129 1.98 9.43 16.65
C THR A 129 1.59 8.36 17.67
N VAL A 130 0.65 7.48 17.32
CA VAL A 130 0.19 6.45 18.26
C VAL A 130 1.34 5.56 18.75
N LYS A 131 1.27 5.12 20.00
CA LYS A 131 2.25 4.18 20.57
C LYS A 131 1.77 2.75 20.31
N CYS A 132 2.71 1.85 20.04
CA CYS A 132 2.42 0.46 19.75
C CYS A 132 3.22 -0.44 20.70
N SER A 133 2.65 -1.57 21.08
CA SER A 133 3.26 -2.49 22.04
C SER A 133 4.09 -3.53 21.30
N PRO A 134 5.33 -3.86 21.73
CA PRO A 134 6.12 -4.90 21.07
C PRO A 134 5.38 -6.24 21.02
N PHE A 135 5.32 -6.88 19.85
CA PHE A 135 4.79 -8.24 19.71
C PHE A 135 5.73 -9.28 20.35
N HIS A 136 7.03 -9.08 20.16
CA HIS A 136 8.08 -9.91 20.72
C HIS A 136 9.33 -9.06 20.98
N VAL A 137 10.13 -9.42 21.99
CA VAL A 137 11.37 -8.71 22.32
C VAL A 137 12.32 -8.71 21.10
N ASN A 138 12.90 -7.55 20.77
CA ASN A 138 13.86 -7.34 19.67
C ASN A 138 13.38 -7.77 18.27
N SER A 139 12.08 -7.92 18.05
CA SER A 139 11.54 -8.36 16.76
C SER A 139 11.31 -7.23 15.75
N ASN A 140 11.33 -5.96 16.19
CA ASN A 140 10.83 -4.82 15.40
C ASN A 140 9.49 -5.15 14.72
N CYS A 141 8.59 -5.76 15.50
CA CYS A 141 7.23 -6.06 15.15
C CYS A 141 6.39 -5.71 16.36
N TYR A 142 5.36 -4.90 16.15
CA TYR A 142 4.53 -4.33 17.19
C TYR A 142 3.08 -4.72 16.93
N LEU A 143 2.32 -4.93 18.00
CA LEU A 143 0.88 -5.00 17.92
C LEU A 143 0.31 -3.60 18.11
N PHE A 144 -0.74 -3.33 17.35
CA PHE A 144 -1.60 -2.19 17.61
C PHE A 144 -3.05 -2.68 17.65
N ASP A 145 -3.79 -2.09 18.57
CA ASP A 145 -5.24 -2.19 18.63
C ASP A 145 -5.78 -0.78 18.45
N LEU A 146 -6.10 -0.45 17.20
CA LEU A 146 -6.55 0.87 16.80
C LEU A 146 -7.98 0.74 16.30
N PHE A 147 -8.92 1.30 17.05
CA PHE A 147 -10.33 1.35 16.66
C PHE A 147 -10.91 -0.04 16.36
N ASP A 148 -10.62 -1.02 17.24
CA ASP A 148 -11.03 -2.43 17.09
C ASP A 148 -10.46 -3.15 15.85
N VAL A 149 -9.45 -2.56 15.20
CA VAL A 149 -8.74 -3.17 14.08
C VAL A 149 -7.32 -3.55 14.52
N GLN A 150 -7.07 -4.85 14.49
CA GLN A 150 -5.79 -5.43 14.86
C GLN A 150 -4.83 -5.48 13.67
N GLY A 151 -3.54 -5.36 13.98
CA GLY A 151 -2.51 -5.49 12.97
C GLY A 151 -1.09 -5.51 13.53
N PHE A 152 -0.15 -5.58 12.60
CA PHE A 152 1.27 -5.51 12.87
C PHE A 152 1.83 -4.16 12.44
N ALA A 153 2.69 -3.58 13.26
CA ALA A 153 3.41 -2.37 12.92
C ALA A 153 4.92 -2.56 13.01
N PHE A 154 5.64 -1.79 12.20
CA PHE A 154 7.09 -1.81 12.06
C PHE A 154 7.60 -0.37 12.01
N GLU A 155 8.74 -0.11 12.63
CA GLU A 155 9.38 1.21 12.57
C GLU A 155 10.79 1.09 12.02
N ILE A 156 11.18 2.08 11.21
CA ILE A 156 12.51 2.18 10.61
C ILE A 156 13.09 3.52 11.04
N LYS A 157 14.24 3.51 11.73
CA LYS A 157 14.91 4.72 12.21
C LYS A 157 16.09 5.09 11.31
N HIS A 158 16.71 4.09 10.69
CA HIS A 158 17.88 4.26 9.83
C HIS A 158 17.72 3.50 8.50
N VAL A 159 18.37 4.02 7.45
CA VAL A 159 18.23 3.50 6.08
C VAL A 159 18.82 2.09 5.92
N ASP A 160 19.86 1.77 6.68
CA ASP A 160 20.49 0.45 6.75
C ASP A 160 19.57 -0.66 7.30
N GLU A 161 18.45 -0.29 7.93
CA GLU A 161 17.45 -1.25 8.41
C GLU A 161 16.43 -1.65 7.31
N PHE A 162 16.42 -1.00 6.15
CA PHE A 162 15.39 -1.16 5.11
C PHE A 162 15.21 -2.62 4.68
N ASP A 163 16.30 -3.29 4.28
CA ASP A 163 16.23 -4.66 3.76
C ASP A 163 15.74 -5.64 4.84
N LYS A 164 16.29 -5.53 6.05
CA LYS A 164 15.93 -6.37 7.19
C LYS A 164 14.46 -6.23 7.56
N ILE A 165 13.93 -5.01 7.55
CA ILE A 165 12.54 -4.76 7.95
C ILE A 165 11.58 -5.11 6.80
N ALA A 166 11.95 -4.85 5.54
CA ALA A 166 11.18 -5.28 4.38
C ALA A 166 11.02 -6.80 4.33
N GLN A 167 12.09 -7.57 4.61
CA GLN A 167 12.03 -9.03 4.73
C GLN A 167 11.10 -9.50 5.85
N ARG A 168 11.08 -8.81 7.00
CA ARG A 168 10.17 -9.12 8.11
C ARG A 168 8.71 -8.84 7.75
N ILE A 169 8.43 -7.68 7.15
CA ILE A 169 7.10 -7.35 6.65
C ILE A 169 6.65 -8.40 5.64
N ASN A 170 7.52 -8.76 4.68
CA ASN A 170 7.20 -9.78 3.68
C ASN A 170 6.93 -11.16 4.31
N THR A 171 7.69 -11.54 5.33
CA THR A 171 7.44 -12.80 6.06
C THR A 171 6.04 -12.81 6.67
N VAL A 172 5.65 -11.73 7.35
CA VAL A 172 4.30 -11.60 7.94
C VAL A 172 3.24 -11.61 6.84
N THR A 173 3.39 -10.83 5.77
CA THR A 173 2.39 -10.76 4.70
C THR A 173 2.29 -12.06 3.92
N ASN A 174 3.37 -12.79 3.69
CA ASN A 174 3.34 -14.11 3.04
C ASN A 174 2.58 -15.13 3.89
N TYR A 175 2.71 -15.08 5.22
CA TYR A 175 1.90 -15.89 6.11
C TYR A 175 0.40 -15.55 6.02
N LEU A 176 0.07 -14.26 5.92
CA LEU A 176 -1.32 -13.83 5.71
C LEU A 176 -1.86 -14.34 4.37
N VAL A 177 -1.07 -14.23 3.29
CA VAL A 177 -1.45 -14.76 1.96
C VAL A 177 -1.66 -16.27 1.99
N SER A 178 -0.75 -17.04 2.56
CA SER A 178 -0.89 -18.51 2.64
C SER A 178 -2.06 -18.96 3.50
N SER A 179 -2.50 -18.10 4.43
CA SER A 179 -3.68 -18.30 5.28
C SER A 179 -4.96 -17.70 4.68
N ASP A 180 -4.90 -17.18 3.44
CA ASP A 180 -6.00 -16.50 2.73
C ASP A 180 -6.62 -15.32 3.53
N VAL A 181 -5.78 -14.62 4.30
CA VAL A 181 -6.14 -13.45 5.09
C VAL A 181 -5.90 -12.19 4.28
N ALA A 182 -6.99 -11.53 3.92
CA ALA A 182 -6.94 -10.21 3.31
C ALA A 182 -6.24 -9.21 4.25
N HIS A 183 -5.47 -8.30 3.67
CA HIS A 183 -4.70 -7.31 4.42
C HIS A 183 -4.46 -6.02 3.64
N ASN A 184 -4.15 -4.96 4.39
CA ASN A 184 -3.74 -3.66 3.86
C ASN A 184 -2.42 -3.26 4.50
N MET A 185 -1.63 -2.46 3.79
CA MET A 185 -0.42 -1.87 4.36
C MET A 185 -0.41 -0.36 4.14
N THR A 186 0.19 0.40 5.05
CA THR A 186 0.50 1.82 4.83
C THR A 186 1.88 2.14 5.39
N ILE A 187 2.64 2.90 4.63
CA ILE A 187 3.97 3.40 4.94
C ILE A 187 3.90 4.93 5.01
N MET A 188 4.48 5.52 6.04
CA MET A 188 4.51 6.98 6.23
C MET A 188 5.65 7.42 7.14
N LYS A 189 5.91 8.73 7.16
CA LYS A 189 6.74 9.37 8.22
C LYS A 189 5.91 9.57 9.48
N GLY A 190 6.52 9.38 10.64
CA GLY A 190 5.89 9.64 11.94
C GLY A 190 6.88 9.59 13.09
N ASP A 191 6.36 9.41 14.29
CA ASP A 191 7.13 9.29 15.52
C ASP A 191 7.33 7.80 15.85
N SER A 192 8.47 7.47 16.45
CA SER A 192 8.75 6.13 16.96
C SER A 192 7.65 5.63 17.91
N PHE A 193 7.40 4.32 17.90
CA PHE A 193 6.38 3.70 18.76
C PHE A 193 6.71 3.80 20.25
N SER A 194 7.98 4.01 20.62
CA SER A 194 8.44 4.09 22.02
C SER A 194 8.93 5.48 22.43
N SER A 195 9.17 6.40 21.48
CA SER A 195 9.71 7.74 21.75
C SER A 195 9.14 8.78 20.79
N SER A 196 9.41 10.07 20.99
CA SER A 196 8.98 11.12 20.05
C SER A 196 10.00 11.40 18.94
N GLN A 197 10.97 10.50 18.73
CA GLN A 197 11.96 10.62 17.66
C GLN A 197 11.36 10.26 16.30
N PRO A 198 11.80 10.90 15.20
CA PRO A 198 11.33 10.57 13.86
C PRO A 198 11.61 9.13 13.45
N ALA A 199 10.68 8.50 12.75
CA ALA A 199 10.81 7.19 12.14
C ALA A 199 9.93 7.08 10.88
N LEU A 200 10.26 6.15 9.98
CA LEU A 200 9.25 5.61 9.08
C LEU A 200 8.43 4.58 9.84
N ARG A 201 7.12 4.59 9.60
CA ARG A 201 6.17 3.67 10.20
C ARG A 201 5.50 2.87 9.11
N VAL A 202 5.39 1.57 9.32
CA VAL A 202 4.62 0.66 8.48
C VAL A 202 3.55 0.02 9.34
N PHE A 203 2.32 0.05 8.87
CA PHE A 203 1.20 -0.65 9.49
C PHE A 203 0.66 -1.67 8.50
N VAL A 204 0.36 -2.88 8.99
CA VAL A 204 -0.27 -3.97 8.26
C VAL A 204 -1.53 -4.38 9.02
N TRP A 205 -2.70 -4.09 8.44
CA TRP A 205 -3.99 -4.44 9.03
C TRP A 205 -4.49 -5.77 8.47
N LEU A 206 -4.94 -6.65 9.36
CA LEU A 206 -5.64 -7.87 8.98
C LEU A 206 -7.11 -7.55 8.71
N ARG A 207 -7.71 -8.21 7.72
CA ARG A 207 -9.07 -7.96 7.27
C ARG A 207 -9.85 -9.26 7.19
N GLN A 208 -11.15 -9.15 7.47
CA GLN A 208 -12.10 -10.10 6.93
C GLN A 208 -12.15 -9.90 5.41
N SER A 209 -12.00 -11.00 4.66
CA SER A 209 -12.00 -10.98 3.20
C SER A 209 -13.34 -10.49 2.65
N ASN A 210 -13.29 -9.52 1.74
CA ASN A 210 -14.42 -9.13 0.92
C ASN A 210 -14.38 -9.92 -0.40
N ILE A 211 -15.27 -10.90 -0.52
CA ILE A 211 -15.33 -11.82 -1.66
C ILE A 211 -16.24 -11.25 -2.74
N GLY A 212 -15.80 -11.33 -4.00
CA GLY A 212 -16.55 -10.86 -5.15
C GLY A 212 -16.17 -9.44 -5.58
N ALA A 213 -17.02 -8.84 -6.43
CA ALA A 213 -16.78 -7.48 -6.92
C ALA A 213 -17.21 -6.45 -5.87
N LYS A 214 -16.39 -5.43 -5.63
CA LYS A 214 -16.79 -4.32 -4.76
C LYS A 214 -17.99 -3.60 -5.35
N THR A 215 -18.95 -3.26 -4.50
CA THR A 215 -20.05 -2.39 -4.88
C THR A 215 -19.67 -0.93 -4.62
N PHE A 216 -20.04 -0.03 -5.53
CA PHE A 216 -19.75 1.40 -5.40
C PHE A 216 -20.63 2.10 -4.34
N HIS A 217 -21.66 1.43 -3.81
CA HIS A 217 -22.62 2.00 -2.86
C HIS A 217 -22.32 1.64 -1.40
N GLN A 218 -21.29 0.83 -1.16
CA GLN A 218 -20.81 0.49 0.18
C GLN A 218 -19.57 1.32 0.54
N TRP A 219 -19.42 1.61 1.84
CA TRP A 219 -18.21 2.23 2.35
C TRP A 219 -17.05 1.23 2.24
N ASN A 220 -16.29 1.34 1.16
CA ASN A 220 -15.13 0.50 0.89
C ASN A 220 -13.93 0.99 1.73
N ILE A 221 -13.66 0.33 2.86
CA ILE A 221 -12.57 0.69 3.77
C ILE A 221 -11.25 0.09 3.25
N GLY A 222 -10.44 0.87 2.54
CA GLY A 222 -9.09 0.51 2.10
C GLY A 222 -8.00 1.02 3.05
N CYS A 223 -6.75 1.00 2.58
CA CYS A 223 -5.60 1.48 3.36
C CYS A 223 -5.73 2.95 3.80
N LEU A 224 -6.36 3.83 3.01
CA LEU A 224 -6.53 5.23 3.37
C LEU A 224 -7.52 5.39 4.54
N GLU A 225 -8.68 4.75 4.48
CA GLU A 225 -9.68 4.82 5.54
C GLU A 225 -9.14 4.19 6.83
N LEU A 226 -8.43 3.06 6.74
CA LEU A 226 -7.75 2.43 7.87
C LEU A 226 -6.68 3.32 8.50
N SER A 227 -6.04 4.17 7.70
CA SER A 227 -5.05 5.11 8.19
C SER A 227 -5.65 6.29 8.98
N GLY A 228 -6.98 6.35 9.06
CA GLY A 228 -7.73 7.45 9.67
C GLY A 228 -8.01 8.59 8.70
N TYR A 229 -7.75 8.39 7.40
CA TYR A 229 -8.10 9.35 6.37
C TYR A 229 -9.43 8.95 5.72
N THR A 230 -10.52 9.48 6.27
CA THR A 230 -11.87 9.28 5.73
C THR A 230 -12.36 10.53 5.02
N PHE A 231 -13.17 10.34 3.99
CA PHE A 231 -13.90 11.41 3.32
C PHE A 231 -15.30 10.90 3.02
N LEU A 232 -16.30 11.76 3.22
CA LEU A 232 -17.65 11.48 2.76
C LEU A 232 -17.64 11.60 1.24
N GLN A 233 -18.09 10.55 0.57
CA GLN A 233 -18.36 10.57 -0.88
C GLN A 233 -19.70 11.23 -1.14
#